data_AF-A0A7Y6UDH1-F1
#
_entry.id   AF-A0A7Y6UDH1-F1
#
_cell.length_a   1.000
_cell.length_b   1.000
_cell.length_c   1.000
_cell.angle_alpha   90.00
_cell.angle_beta   90.00
_cell.angle_gamma   90.00
#
_symmetry.space_group_name_H-M   'P 1'
#
loop_
_entity.id
_entity.type
_entity.pdbx_description
1 polymer ?
#
loop_
_entity_poly.entity_id
_entity_poly.type
_entity_poly.pdbx_seq_one_letter_code
_entity_poly.pdbx_strand_id
1 'polypeptide(L)'
;MPVDRLQFKQPKCIRPAMNARTRWLTVGLALIAACAFALAVQTAWWSVAEVTIGPFGSRHCFGGECRETGLAWLSGTDLWMRSGVATRAAGYISMFVLVVLAGSIAAKRVPALIARASLVSILTAIVSGVYFLAAFPGVAEASVGAGMFLFGGAIIAGVAGAIVVLRASARATA
;
A
#
# COMPACT_ATOMS: atom_id res chain seq x y z
N MET A 1 22.27 -39.07 -11.82
CA MET A 1 22.06 -38.40 -10.53
C MET A 1 20.56 -38.42 -10.23
N PRO A 2 20.10 -39.15 -9.20
CA PRO A 2 18.69 -39.16 -8.84
C PRO A 2 18.31 -37.79 -8.26
N VAL A 3 17.29 -37.16 -8.84
CA VAL A 3 16.72 -35.92 -8.31
C VAL A 3 15.78 -36.34 -7.17
N ASP A 4 16.26 -36.24 -5.93
CA ASP A 4 15.42 -36.42 -4.75
C ASP A 4 14.23 -35.47 -4.84
N ARG A 5 13.03 -36.05 -5.00
CA ARG A 5 11.78 -35.28 -4.94
C ARG A 5 11.63 -34.79 -3.51
N LEU A 6 12.04 -33.55 -3.26
CA LEU A 6 11.62 -32.79 -2.09
C LEU A 6 10.10 -32.87 -2.02
N GLN A 7 9.60 -33.73 -1.14
CA GLN A 7 8.17 -33.79 -0.83
C GLN A 7 7.81 -32.48 -0.14
N PHE A 8 7.44 -31.48 -0.94
CA PHE A 8 6.80 -30.28 -0.45
C PHE A 8 5.47 -30.72 0.14
N LYS A 9 5.46 -30.90 1.47
CA LYS A 9 4.28 -31.14 2.27
C LYS A 9 3.26 -30.07 1.90
N GLN A 10 2.26 -30.44 1.10
CA GLN A 10 1.32 -29.45 0.58
C GLN A 10 0.71 -28.72 1.77
N PRO A 11 0.76 -27.37 1.79
CA PRO A 11 0.19 -26.63 2.89
C PRO A 11 -1.29 -27.00 2.93
N LYS A 12 -1.74 -27.60 4.04
CA LYS A 12 -3.15 -27.94 4.25
C LYS A 12 -3.94 -26.68 3.92
N CYS A 13 -4.86 -26.77 2.95
CA CYS A 13 -5.72 -25.66 2.59
C CYS A 13 -6.75 -25.49 3.71
N ILE A 14 -6.37 -24.75 4.76
CA ILE A 14 -7.24 -24.49 5.90
C ILE A 14 -8.38 -23.61 5.39
N ARG A 15 -9.61 -24.12 5.43
CA ARG A 15 -10.80 -23.31 5.20
C ARG A 15 -11.02 -22.51 6.48
N PRO A 16 -10.80 -21.18 6.51
CA PRO A 16 -11.08 -20.41 7.70
C PRO A 16 -12.58 -20.49 7.99
N ALA A 17 -12.94 -20.83 9.23
CA ALA A 17 -14.31 -20.77 9.73
C ALA A 17 -14.69 -19.31 9.96
N MET A 18 -14.86 -18.56 8.87
CA MET A 18 -15.25 -17.15 8.91
C MET A 18 -16.71 -17.02 8.46
N ASN A 19 -17.53 -16.35 9.28
CA ASN A 19 -18.91 -16.04 8.92
C ASN A 19 -18.95 -15.28 7.57
N ALA A 20 -19.93 -15.60 6.72
CA ALA A 20 -20.11 -14.96 5.43
C ALA A 20 -20.16 -13.43 5.53
N ARG A 21 -20.78 -12.88 6.58
CA ARG A 21 -20.82 -11.43 6.82
C ARG A 21 -19.43 -10.84 7.05
N THR A 22 -18.65 -11.41 7.97
CA THR A 22 -17.27 -10.97 8.24
C THR A 22 -16.39 -11.10 7.00
N ARG A 23 -16.54 -12.19 6.24
CA ARG A 23 -15.80 -12.41 5.00
C ARG A 23 -15.97 -11.26 4.02
N TRP A 24 -17.22 -10.89 3.72
CA TRP A 24 -17.50 -9.83 2.76
C TRP A 24 -17.07 -8.44 3.25
N LEU A 25 -17.19 -8.18 4.55
CA LEU A 25 -16.65 -6.95 5.14
C LEU A 25 -15.13 -6.87 5.00
N THR A 26 -14.41 -7.96 5.25
CA THR A 26 -12.94 -8.00 5.09
C THR A 26 -12.52 -7.84 3.63
N VAL A 27 -13.26 -8.44 2.67
CA VAL A 27 -13.02 -8.23 1.24
C VAL A 27 -13.21 -6.77 0.86
N GLY A 28 -14.33 -6.16 1.27
CA GLY A 28 -14.61 -4.75 1.02
C GLY A 28 -13.52 -3.84 1.61
N LEU A 29 -13.11 -4.09 2.85
CA LEU A 29 -12.05 -3.33 3.51
C LEU A 29 -10.71 -3.44 2.79
N ALA A 30 -10.33 -4.64 2.33
CA ALA A 30 -9.11 -4.87 1.57
C ALA A 30 -9.13 -4.15 0.21
N LEU A 31 -10.26 -4.15 -0.49
CA LEU A 31 -10.42 -3.44 -1.75
C LEU A 31 -10.38 -1.92 -1.57
N ILE A 32 -11.06 -1.39 -0.53
CA ILE A 32 -10.99 0.03 -0.18
C ILE A 32 -9.55 0.44 0.14
N ALA A 33 -8.84 -0.36 0.94
CA ALA A 33 -7.43 -0.10 1.25
C ALA A 33 -6.54 -0.15 0.00
N ALA A 34 -6.76 -1.10 -0.91
CA ALA A 34 -6.03 -1.20 -2.16
C ALA A 34 -6.25 0.04 -3.05
N CYS A 35 -7.51 0.44 -3.25
CA CYS A 35 -7.85 1.66 -3.99
C CYS A 35 -7.26 2.91 -3.33
N ALA A 36 -7.32 3.00 -2.01
CA ALA A 36 -6.74 4.11 -1.27
C ALA A 36 -5.22 4.18 -1.44
N PHE A 37 -4.48 3.06 -1.39
CA PHE A 37 -3.05 3.04 -1.70
C PHE A 37 -2.78 3.48 -3.14
N ALA A 38 -3.55 2.99 -4.11
CA ALA A 38 -3.40 3.34 -5.52
C ALA A 38 -3.61 4.84 -5.77
N LEU A 39 -4.66 5.42 -5.18
CA LEU A 39 -4.95 6.84 -5.27
C LEU A 39 -3.93 7.67 -4.48
N ALA A 40 -3.53 7.24 -3.30
CA ALA A 40 -2.58 7.95 -2.46
C ALA A 40 -1.22 8.16 -3.14
N VAL A 41 -0.70 7.17 -3.87
CA VAL A 41 0.58 7.31 -4.58
C VAL A 41 0.47 8.06 -5.91
N GLN A 42 -0.74 8.24 -6.44
CA GLN A 42 -1.00 9.01 -7.68
C GLN A 42 -1.40 10.46 -7.41
N THR A 43 -1.94 10.75 -6.23
CA THR A 43 -2.40 12.08 -5.82
C THR A 43 -1.29 12.85 -5.11
N ALA A 44 -1.48 14.17 -5.05
CA ALA A 44 -0.57 15.08 -4.39
C ALA A 44 -0.53 14.85 -2.88
N TRP A 45 0.67 14.83 -2.31
CA TRP A 45 0.90 14.80 -0.87
C TRP A 45 1.10 16.20 -0.31
N TRP A 46 1.62 17.11 -1.13
CA TRP A 46 1.74 18.53 -0.83
C TRP A 46 1.30 19.38 -2.01
N SER A 47 0.89 20.60 -1.71
CA SER A 47 0.64 21.67 -2.69
C SER A 47 1.35 22.94 -2.27
N VAL A 48 2.08 23.54 -3.21
CA VAL A 48 2.77 24.83 -3.05
C VAL A 48 2.32 25.71 -4.21
N ALA A 49 1.49 26.72 -3.93
CA ALA A 49 0.78 27.49 -4.96
C ALA A 49 0.08 26.55 -5.97
N GLU A 50 0.41 26.64 -7.26
CA GLU A 50 -0.15 25.82 -8.35
C GLU A 50 0.62 24.52 -8.62
N VAL A 51 1.62 24.21 -7.79
CA VAL A 51 2.45 23.01 -7.94
C VAL A 51 2.03 21.97 -6.93
N THR A 52 1.68 20.80 -7.45
CA THR A 52 1.38 19.62 -6.64
C THR A 52 2.60 18.71 -6.61
N ILE A 53 2.92 18.18 -5.43
CA ILE A 53 4.10 17.34 -5.20
C ILE A 53 3.62 16.03 -4.57
N GLY A 54 4.06 14.90 -5.11
CA GLY A 54 3.78 13.59 -4.53
C GLY A 54 4.81 12.53 -4.92
N PRO A 55 4.60 11.27 -4.51
CA PRO A 55 5.48 10.15 -4.83
C PRO A 55 5.61 9.86 -6.34
N PHE A 56 4.62 10.31 -7.13
CA PHE A 56 4.63 10.22 -8.59
C PHE A 56 5.55 11.25 -9.26
N GLY A 57 5.89 12.33 -8.57
CA GLY A 57 6.60 13.49 -9.11
C GLY A 57 5.88 14.78 -8.76
N SER A 58 6.31 15.87 -9.41
CA SER A 58 5.65 17.17 -9.31
C SER A 58 4.88 17.48 -10.60
N ARG A 59 3.71 18.11 -10.45
CA ARG A 59 2.90 18.58 -11.57
C ARG A 59 2.61 20.06 -11.36
N HIS A 60 2.84 20.84 -12.42
CA HIS A 60 2.49 22.25 -12.46
C HIS A 60 1.27 22.40 -13.35
N CYS A 61 0.18 22.95 -12.81
CA CYS A 61 -1.03 23.22 -13.59
C CYS A 61 -1.08 24.72 -13.90
N PHE A 62 -1.04 25.09 -15.17
CA PHE A 62 -1.16 26.50 -15.59
C PHE A 62 -2.13 26.61 -16.75
N GLY A 63 -3.16 27.46 -16.63
CA GLY A 63 -4.15 27.65 -17.69
C GLY A 63 -5.01 26.41 -18.01
N GLY A 64 -5.22 25.51 -17.05
CA GLY A 64 -6.01 24.28 -17.22
C GLY A 64 -5.24 23.08 -17.78
N GLU A 65 -3.99 23.26 -18.21
CA GLU A 65 -3.09 22.15 -18.55
C GLU A 65 -2.18 21.81 -17.37
N CYS A 66 -2.15 20.53 -16.99
CA CYS A 66 -1.21 20.01 -16.00
C CYS A 66 -0.07 19.29 -16.73
N ARG A 67 1.16 19.79 -16.54
CA ARG A 67 2.37 19.15 -17.09
C ARG A 67 3.22 18.60 -15.96
N GLU A 68 3.87 17.47 -16.24
CA GLU A 68 4.91 16.96 -15.35
C GLU A 68 6.06 17.96 -15.33
N THR A 69 6.45 18.39 -14.14
CA THR A 69 7.63 19.23 -13.95
C THR A 69 8.67 18.41 -13.20
N GLY A 70 9.95 18.61 -13.52
CA GLY A 70 11.02 17.92 -12.82
C GLY A 70 11.07 18.35 -11.36
N LEU A 71 11.47 17.47 -10.46
CA LEU A 71 11.66 17.83 -9.04
C LEU A 71 12.89 18.74 -8.82
N ALA A 72 13.68 19.02 -9.85
CA ALA A 72 14.92 19.81 -9.78
C ALA A 72 14.73 21.26 -9.29
N TRP A 73 13.52 21.82 -9.38
CA TRP A 73 13.23 23.15 -8.83
C TRP A 73 13.07 23.15 -7.31
N LEU A 74 12.66 22.01 -6.73
CA LEU A 74 12.83 21.77 -5.30
C LEU A 74 14.30 21.44 -5.11
N SER A 75 14.99 22.18 -4.26
CA SER A 75 16.36 21.89 -3.81
C SER A 75 16.48 20.59 -2.99
N GLY A 76 15.66 19.59 -3.30
CA GLY A 76 15.64 18.27 -2.68
C GLY A 76 16.87 17.47 -3.06
N THR A 77 17.28 16.59 -2.15
CA THR A 77 18.39 15.67 -2.38
C THR A 77 17.98 14.54 -3.34
N ASP A 78 18.93 13.99 -4.11
CA ASP A 78 18.71 12.78 -4.95
C ASP A 78 18.06 11.64 -4.15
N LEU A 79 18.42 11.56 -2.88
CA LEU A 79 17.94 10.52 -1.98
C LEU A 79 16.46 10.71 -1.63
N TRP A 80 15.97 11.95 -1.53
CA TRP A 80 14.53 12.23 -1.39
C TRP A 80 13.75 11.88 -2.67
N MET A 81 14.30 12.14 -3.85
CA MET A 81 13.67 11.69 -5.10
C MET A 81 13.55 10.17 -5.17
N ARG A 82 14.62 9.45 -4.78
CA ARG A 82 14.63 7.99 -4.72
C ARG A 82 13.62 7.45 -3.71
N SER A 83 13.44 8.12 -2.56
CA SER A 83 12.45 7.70 -1.58
C SER A 83 11.01 7.95 -2.04
N GLY A 84 10.77 8.98 -2.85
CA GLY A 84 9.49 9.17 -3.54
C GLY A 84 9.15 7.98 -4.46
N VAL A 85 10.11 7.55 -5.30
CA VAL A 85 9.96 6.36 -6.16
C VAL A 85 9.75 5.09 -5.34
N ALA A 86 10.51 4.91 -4.26
CA ALA A 86 10.35 3.77 -3.35
C ALA A 86 8.96 3.75 -2.69
N THR A 87 8.47 4.90 -2.24
CA THR A 87 7.12 5.05 -1.65
C THR A 87 6.03 4.71 -2.67
N ARG A 88 6.18 5.18 -3.91
CA ARG A 88 5.27 4.84 -5.01
C ARG A 88 5.25 3.33 -5.28
N ALA A 89 6.42 2.71 -5.42
CA ALA A 89 6.54 1.27 -5.65
C ALA A 89 5.93 0.47 -4.49
N ALA A 90 6.24 0.83 -3.25
CA ALA A 90 5.70 0.15 -2.06
C ALA A 90 4.17 0.27 -1.95
N GLY A 91 3.59 1.41 -2.34
CA GLY A 91 2.14 1.59 -2.42
C GLY A 91 1.49 0.69 -3.48
N TYR A 92 2.05 0.59 -4.69
CA TYR A 92 1.53 -0.32 -5.72
C TYR A 92 1.69 -1.80 -5.36
N ILE A 93 2.80 -2.17 -4.73
CA ILE A 93 3.00 -3.53 -4.22
C ILE A 93 1.93 -3.83 -3.16
N SER A 94 1.70 -2.91 -2.22
CA SER A 94 0.67 -3.05 -1.19
C SER A 94 -0.73 -3.17 -1.78
N MET A 95 -1.06 -2.34 -2.78
CA MET A 95 -2.31 -2.45 -3.56
C MET A 95 -2.46 -3.85 -4.16
N PHE A 96 -1.44 -4.32 -4.89
CA PHE A 96 -1.47 -5.64 -5.53
C PHE A 96 -1.68 -6.77 -4.52
N VAL A 97 -0.90 -6.78 -3.44
CA VAL A 97 -1.00 -7.82 -2.40
C VAL A 97 -2.37 -7.78 -1.71
N LEU A 98 -2.95 -6.59 -1.48
CA LEU A 98 -4.30 -6.46 -0.90
C LEU A 98 -5.40 -6.95 -1.85
N VAL A 99 -5.27 -6.72 -3.16
CA VAL A 99 -6.19 -7.29 -4.17
C VAL A 99 -6.11 -8.81 -4.18
N VAL A 100 -4.89 -9.36 -4.16
CA VAL A 100 -4.66 -10.81 -4.07
C VAL A 100 -5.24 -11.38 -2.78
N LEU A 101 -5.10 -10.68 -1.64
CA LEU A 101 -5.72 -11.05 -0.37
C LEU A 101 -7.25 -11.06 -0.48
N ALA A 102 -7.86 -10.02 -1.04
CA ALA A 102 -9.31 -9.93 -1.26
C ALA A 102 -9.82 -11.10 -2.14
N GLY A 103 -9.16 -11.36 -3.27
CA GLY A 103 -9.49 -12.47 -4.16
C GLY A 103 -9.37 -13.83 -3.48
N SER A 104 -8.32 -14.02 -2.68
CA SER A 104 -8.09 -15.23 -1.88
C SER A 104 -9.21 -15.47 -0.85
N ILE A 105 -9.60 -14.42 -0.12
CA ILE A 105 -10.72 -14.47 0.83
C ILE A 105 -12.05 -14.77 0.11
N ALA A 106 -12.31 -14.12 -1.02
CA ALA A 106 -13.51 -14.35 -1.84
C ALA A 106 -13.57 -15.81 -2.35
N ALA A 107 -12.44 -16.37 -2.76
CA ALA A 107 -12.28 -17.76 -3.17
C ALA A 107 -12.35 -18.78 -2.01
N LYS A 108 -12.54 -18.32 -0.76
CA LYS A 108 -12.52 -19.15 0.47
C LYS A 108 -11.19 -19.90 0.67
N ARG A 109 -10.11 -19.39 0.09
CA ARG A 109 -8.75 -19.92 0.21
C ARG A 109 -7.89 -18.83 0.82
N VAL A 110 -7.71 -18.88 2.13
CA VAL A 110 -6.91 -17.88 2.83
C VAL A 110 -5.59 -18.51 3.26
N PRO A 111 -4.55 -18.47 2.42
CA PRO A 111 -3.23 -18.89 2.87
C PRO A 111 -2.72 -17.82 3.85
N ALA A 112 -2.33 -18.24 5.05
CA ALA A 112 -1.72 -17.37 6.06
C ALA A 112 -0.50 -16.60 5.52
N LEU A 113 0.16 -17.15 4.49
CA LEU A 113 1.26 -16.51 3.79
C LEU A 113 0.87 -15.18 3.15
N ILE A 114 -0.29 -15.10 2.47
CA ILE A 114 -0.72 -13.86 1.81
C ILE A 114 -1.05 -12.78 2.84
N ALA A 115 -1.69 -13.15 3.95
CA ALA A 115 -1.99 -12.22 5.04
C ALA A 115 -0.72 -11.71 5.75
N ARG A 116 0.33 -12.54 5.86
CA ARG A 116 1.64 -12.09 6.35
C ARG A 116 2.35 -11.20 5.32
N ALA A 117 2.31 -11.57 4.05
CA ALA A 117 2.89 -10.79 2.97
C ALA A 117 2.25 -9.39 2.88
N SER A 118 0.94 -9.27 3.10
CA SER A 118 0.26 -7.97 3.13
C SER A 118 0.72 -7.09 4.29
N LEU A 119 0.99 -7.67 5.47
CA LEU A 119 1.55 -6.91 6.59
C LEU A 119 2.97 -6.43 6.27
N VAL A 120 3.81 -7.29 5.70
CA VAL A 120 5.17 -6.92 5.31
C VAL A 120 5.16 -5.81 4.26
N SER A 121 4.33 -5.92 3.23
CA SER A 121 4.23 -4.88 2.19
C SER A 121 3.75 -3.54 2.76
N ILE A 122 2.74 -3.56 3.65
CA ILE A 122 2.27 -2.33 4.31
C ILE A 122 3.36 -1.74 5.20
N LEU A 123 4.12 -2.57 5.93
CA LEU A 123 5.24 -2.09 6.74
C LEU A 123 6.32 -1.43 5.86
N THR A 124 6.66 -2.02 4.72
CA THR A 124 7.56 -1.40 3.75
C THR A 124 7.01 -0.06 3.25
N ALA A 125 5.71 0.01 2.94
CA ALA A 125 5.07 1.26 2.54
C ALA A 125 5.11 2.33 3.64
N ILE A 126 4.91 1.94 4.91
CA ILE A 126 5.05 2.84 6.07
C ILE A 126 6.48 3.37 6.14
N VAL A 127 7.50 2.51 6.13
CA VAL A 127 8.90 2.92 6.27
C VAL A 127 9.32 3.86 5.14
N SER A 128 9.01 3.50 3.89
CA SER A 128 9.31 4.36 2.73
C SER A 128 8.56 5.68 2.80
N GLY A 129 7.26 5.66 3.12
CA GLY A 129 6.43 6.85 3.24
C GLY A 129 6.89 7.80 4.35
N VAL A 130 7.15 7.28 5.56
CA VAL A 130 7.69 8.06 6.68
C VAL A 130 9.03 8.68 6.32
N TYR A 131 9.91 7.92 5.67
CA TYR A 131 11.18 8.45 5.22
C TYR A 131 11.02 9.58 4.19
N PHE A 132 10.09 9.43 3.25
CA PHE A 132 9.77 10.46 2.25
C PHE A 132 9.19 11.73 2.89
N LEU A 133 8.36 11.60 3.93
CA LEU A 133 7.87 12.73 4.73
C LEU A 133 9.00 13.42 5.50
N ALA A 134 9.85 12.64 6.17
CA ALA A 134 10.92 13.16 7.02
C ALA A 134 12.03 13.86 6.21
N ALA A 135 12.28 13.39 4.99
CA ALA A 135 13.27 13.97 4.08
C ALA A 135 12.71 15.13 3.23
N PHE A 136 11.48 15.59 3.47
CA PHE A 136 10.88 16.70 2.73
C PHE A 136 11.66 18.00 2.98
N PRO A 137 12.10 18.74 1.94
CA PRO A 137 13.01 19.88 2.08
C PRO A 137 12.38 21.14 2.71
N GLY A 138 11.13 21.10 3.16
CA GLY A 138 10.52 22.16 3.97
C GLY A 138 10.32 23.48 3.21
N VAL A 139 9.53 23.46 2.13
CA VAL A 139 9.20 24.67 1.37
C VAL A 139 8.19 25.53 2.14
N ALA A 140 8.41 26.84 2.19
CA ALA A 140 7.42 27.78 2.72
C ALA A 140 6.09 27.66 1.96
N GLU A 141 4.97 27.83 2.65
CA GLU A 141 3.60 27.74 2.10
C GLU A 141 3.17 26.35 1.59
N ALA A 142 3.88 25.27 1.96
CA ALA A 142 3.44 23.91 1.63
C ALA A 142 2.22 23.50 2.45
N SER A 143 1.11 23.21 1.75
CA SER A 143 -0.11 22.65 2.34
C SER A 143 -0.16 21.13 2.15
N VAL A 144 -0.74 20.41 3.13
CA VAL A 144 -0.89 18.95 3.06
C VAL A 144 -2.03 18.58 2.12
N GLY A 145 -1.72 17.74 1.13
CA GLY A 145 -2.67 17.23 0.15
C GLY A 145 -3.39 15.96 0.60
N ALA A 146 -4.47 15.63 -0.12
CA ALA A 146 -5.31 14.46 0.15
C ALA A 146 -4.55 13.12 0.09
N GLY A 147 -3.48 13.02 -0.72
CA GLY A 147 -2.72 11.79 -0.89
C GLY A 147 -2.11 11.28 0.43
N MET A 148 -1.70 12.18 1.32
CA MET A 148 -1.14 11.82 2.63
C MET A 148 -2.20 11.18 3.55
N PHE A 149 -3.40 11.77 3.59
CA PHE A 149 -4.52 11.23 4.38
C PHE A 149 -5.02 9.90 3.82
N LEU A 150 -5.10 9.76 2.49
CA LEU A 150 -5.45 8.51 1.83
C LEU A 150 -4.42 7.43 2.13
N PHE A 151 -3.13 7.75 2.14
CA PHE A 151 -2.06 6.81 2.47
C PHE A 151 -2.18 6.30 3.91
N GLY A 152 -2.36 7.22 4.87
CA GLY A 152 -2.58 6.87 6.28
C GLY A 152 -3.84 6.02 6.49
N GLY A 153 -4.95 6.38 5.86
CA GLY A 153 -6.20 5.61 5.90
C GLY A 153 -6.04 4.21 5.31
N ALA A 154 -5.32 4.09 4.18
CA ALA A 154 -5.04 2.81 3.52
C ALA A 154 -4.21 1.88 4.43
N ILE A 155 -3.23 2.41 5.16
CA ILE A 155 -2.45 1.67 6.15
C ILE A 155 -3.36 1.09 7.23
N ILE A 156 -4.19 1.93 7.86
CA ILE A 156 -5.08 1.51 8.96
C ILE A 156 -6.05 0.42 8.49
N ALA A 157 -6.72 0.65 7.35
CA ALA A 157 -7.66 -0.30 6.77
C ALA A 157 -6.98 -1.62 6.37
N GLY A 158 -5.81 -1.55 5.74
CA GLY A 158 -5.04 -2.72 5.31
C GLY A 158 -4.55 -3.57 6.48
N VAL A 159 -4.01 -2.94 7.53
CA VAL A 159 -3.55 -3.62 8.75
C VAL A 159 -4.72 -4.28 9.48
N ALA A 160 -5.84 -3.56 9.66
CA ALA A 160 -7.03 -4.10 10.28
C ALA A 160 -7.57 -5.33 9.52
N GLY A 161 -7.65 -5.24 8.18
CA GLY A 161 -8.04 -6.37 7.33
C GLY A 161 -7.12 -7.57 7.50
N ALA A 162 -5.80 -7.37 7.43
CA ALA A 162 -4.83 -8.45 7.59
C ALA A 162 -4.88 -9.11 8.99
N ILE A 163 -5.05 -8.33 10.07
CA ILE A 163 -5.17 -8.87 11.43
C ILE A 163 -6.43 -9.73 11.58
N VAL A 164 -7.57 -9.28 11.05
CA VAL A 164 -8.82 -10.08 11.07
C VAL A 164 -8.61 -11.42 10.38
N VAL A 165 -7.94 -11.42 9.23
CA VAL A 165 -7.63 -12.64 8.47
C VAL A 165 -6.69 -13.57 9.25
N LEU A 166 -5.64 -13.04 9.88
CA LEU A 166 -4.70 -13.82 10.66
C LEU A 166 -5.36 -14.44 11.90
N ARG A 167 -6.19 -13.68 12.61
CA ARG A 167 -6.96 -14.18 13.76
C ARG A 167 -7.95 -15.28 13.35
N ALA A 168 -8.65 -15.11 12.24
CA ALA A 168 -9.53 -16.15 11.70
C ALA A 168 -8.76 -17.43 11.32
N SER A 169 -7.53 -17.27 10.79
CA SER A 169 -6.67 -18.39 10.44
C SER A 169 -6.14 -19.13 11.67
N ALA A 170 -5.72 -18.40 12.72
CA ALA A 170 -5.23 -18.99 13.97
C ALA A 170 -6.30 -19.80 14.70
N ARG A 171 -7.56 -19.34 14.68
CA ARG A 171 -8.70 -20.07 15.25
C ARG A 171 -9.05 -21.37 14.52
N ALA A 172 -8.66 -21.50 13.26
CA ALA A 172 -8.91 -22.72 12.49
C ALA A 172 -7.81 -23.79 12.71
N THR A 173 -6.70 -23.41 13.36
CA THR A 173 -5.60 -24.33 13.72
C THR A 173 -5.58 -24.73 15.19
N ALA A 174 -6.29 -23.99 16.04
CA ALA A 174 -6.47 -24.30 17.46
C ALA A 174 -7.60 -25.32 17.63
#